data_AF-A0A949N3L6-F1
#
_entry.id   AF-A0A949N3L6-F1
#
_cell.length_a   1.000
_cell.length_b   1.000
_cell.length_c   1.000
_cell.angle_alpha   90.00
_cell.angle_beta   90.00
_cell.angle_gamma   90.00
#
_symmetry.space_group_name_H-M   'P 1'
#
loop_
_entity.id
_entity.type
_entity.pdbx_description
1 polymer ?
#
loop_
_entity_poly.entity_id
_entity_poly.type
_entity_poly.pdbx_seq_one_letter_code
_entity_poly.pdbx_strand_id
1 'polypeptide(L)'
;MAEGLERSYPVYRKLGPASVGYERLGHELLSEAVVLVRVRRLFHAGDGELMTDSFASYVLRRDEEGLRAHLCVPADDIEKLQALADRKGVDLFE
;
A
#
# COMPACT_ATOMS: atom_id res chain seq x y z
N MET A 1 7.24 11.91 -7.21
CA MET A 1 6.45 11.19 -6.18
C MET A 1 7.25 11.20 -4.88
N ALA A 2 6.71 10.76 -3.74
CA ALA A 2 7.56 10.58 -2.55
C ALA A 2 8.68 9.55 -2.84
N GLU A 3 9.93 9.87 -2.51
CA GLU A 3 11.12 9.10 -2.92
C GLU A 3 11.05 7.61 -2.54
N GLY A 4 10.42 7.29 -1.39
CA GLY A 4 10.19 5.91 -0.96
C GLY A 4 9.28 5.12 -1.90
N LEU A 5 8.27 5.77 -2.49
CA LEU A 5 7.29 5.12 -3.36
C LEU A 5 7.88 4.80 -4.75
N GLU A 6 8.76 5.68 -5.24
CA GLU A 6 9.49 5.47 -6.49
C GLU A 6 10.47 4.30 -6.39
N ARG A 7 10.96 3.99 -5.18
CA ARG A 7 11.88 2.86 -4.93
C ARG A 7 11.16 1.54 -4.65
N SER A 8 9.93 1.59 -4.15
CA SER A 8 9.26 0.39 -3.61
C SER A 8 8.60 -0.51 -4.65
N TYR A 9 8.15 0.00 -5.80
CA TYR A 9 7.54 -0.85 -6.83
C TYR A 9 7.50 -0.16 -8.21
N PRO A 10 8.09 -0.75 -9.28
CA PRO A 10 8.11 -0.15 -10.63
C PRO A 10 6.72 0.24 -11.15
N VAL A 11 5.71 -0.49 -10.71
CA VAL A 11 4.31 -0.26 -11.08
C VAL A 11 3.79 1.12 -10.68
N TYR A 12 4.24 1.64 -9.53
CA TYR A 12 3.77 2.94 -9.05
C TYR A 12 4.33 4.05 -9.94
N ARG A 13 5.50 3.86 -10.56
CA ARG A 13 6.00 4.83 -11.53
C ARG A 13 5.12 4.93 -12.77
N LYS A 14 4.59 3.79 -13.24
CA LYS A 14 3.66 3.75 -14.37
C LYS A 14 2.31 4.38 -14.05
N LEU A 15 1.79 4.14 -12.84
CA LEU A 15 0.46 4.62 -12.43
C LEU A 15 0.46 6.07 -11.90
N GLY A 16 1.61 6.52 -11.38
CA GLY A 16 1.86 7.89 -10.92
C GLY A 16 1.11 8.36 -9.66
N PRO A 17 0.91 7.56 -8.60
CA PRO A 17 0.42 8.10 -7.33
C PRO A 17 1.47 9.03 -6.71
N ALA A 18 1.05 10.21 -6.28
CA ALA A 18 1.90 11.16 -5.58
C ALA A 18 2.17 10.73 -4.13
N SER A 19 1.18 10.11 -3.49
CA SER A 19 1.28 9.58 -2.13
C SER A 19 0.44 8.31 -1.94
N VAL A 20 0.79 7.53 -0.93
CA VAL A 20 0.00 6.40 -0.44
C VAL A 20 -0.28 6.59 1.03
N GLY A 21 -1.54 6.82 1.37
CA GLY A 21 -2.04 6.87 2.74
C GLY A 21 -2.60 5.52 3.20
N TYR A 22 -3.09 5.49 4.42
CA TYR A 22 -3.78 4.31 4.95
C TYR A 22 -4.87 4.69 5.96
N GLU A 23 -5.91 3.87 6.01
CA GLU A 23 -6.91 3.83 7.07
C GLU A 23 -6.75 2.51 7.83
N ARG A 24 -6.64 2.57 9.16
CA ARG A 24 -6.56 1.36 9.98
C ARG A 24 -7.95 0.76 10.15
N LEU A 25 -8.13 -0.46 9.68
CA LEU A 25 -9.38 -1.22 9.82
C LEU A 25 -9.43 -2.01 11.12
N GLY A 26 -8.27 -2.49 11.58
CA GLY A 26 -8.17 -3.23 12.82
C GLY A 26 -6.75 -3.73 13.06
N HIS A 27 -6.53 -4.32 14.23
CA HIS A 27 -5.28 -5.01 14.53
C HIS A 27 -5.52 -6.16 15.50
N GLU A 28 -4.57 -7.09 15.50
CA GLU A 28 -4.58 -8.29 16.33
C GLU A 28 -3.16 -8.56 16.84
N LEU A 29 -3.03 -8.89 18.13
CA LEU A 29 -1.76 -9.35 18.71
C LEU A 29 -1.60 -10.83 18.37
N LEU A 30 -0.60 -11.16 17.56
CA LEU A 30 -0.26 -12.56 17.28
C LEU A 30 0.68 -13.13 18.35
N SER A 31 1.49 -12.26 18.95
CA SER A 31 2.32 -12.53 20.12
C SER A 31 2.68 -11.21 20.83
N GLU A 32 3.44 -11.26 21.93
CA GLU A 32 3.95 -10.05 22.60
C GLU A 32 4.78 -9.14 21.69
N ALA A 33 5.44 -9.73 20.70
CA ALA A 33 6.35 -9.04 19.79
C ALA A 33 5.79 -8.85 18.37
N VAL A 34 4.63 -9.43 18.03
CA VAL A 34 4.10 -9.45 16.66
C VAL A 34 2.65 -8.98 16.63
N VAL A 35 2.37 -8.00 15.77
CA VAL A 35 1.04 -7.42 15.57
C VAL A 35 0.65 -7.56 14.10
N LEU A 36 -0.53 -8.08 13.83
CA LEU A 36 -1.16 -8.01 12.52
C LEU A 36 -2.02 -6.74 12.46
N VAL A 37 -1.83 -5.90 11.44
CA VAL A 37 -2.65 -4.70 11.23
C VAL A 37 -3.32 -4.80 9.87
N ARG A 38 -4.65 -4.71 9.84
CA ARG A 38 -5.43 -4.63 8.60
C ARG A 38 -5.66 -3.18 8.25
N VAL A 39 -5.35 -2.80 7.02
CA VAL A 39 -5.49 -1.43 6.53
C VAL A 39 -6.19 -1.39 5.17
N ARG A 40 -6.83 -0.27 4.90
CA ARG A 40 -7.16 0.17 3.55
C ARG A 40 -6.08 1.16 3.11
N ARG A 41 -5.38 0.88 2.02
CA ARG A 41 -4.42 1.78 1.40
C ARG A 41 -5.13 2.71 0.44
N LEU A 42 -4.71 3.96 0.42
CA LEU A 42 -5.32 5.02 -0.38
C LEU A 42 -4.25 5.64 -1.28
N PHE A 43 -4.41 5.50 -2.58
CA PHE A 43 -3.46 6.02 -3.57
C PHE A 43 -3.97 7.35 -4.10
N HIS A 44 -3.22 8.42 -3.87
CA HIS A 44 -3.65 9.77 -4.25
C HIS A 44 -2.82 10.34 -5.39
N ALA A 45 -3.46 11.13 -6.25
CA ALA A 45 -2.82 11.95 -7.26
C ALA A 45 -2.20 13.21 -6.62
N GLY A 46 -1.49 14.00 -7.43
CA GLY A 46 -0.77 15.19 -6.96
C GLY A 46 -1.65 16.32 -6.46
N ASP A 47 -2.91 16.35 -6.89
CA ASP A 47 -3.96 17.28 -6.43
C ASP A 47 -4.73 16.76 -5.20
N GLY A 48 -4.39 15.56 -4.71
CA GLY A 48 -5.06 14.90 -3.60
C GLY A 48 -6.27 14.05 -3.99
N GLU A 49 -6.60 13.93 -5.29
CA GLU A 49 -7.68 13.04 -5.74
C GLU A 49 -7.35 11.58 -5.42
N LEU A 50 -8.32 10.83 -4.89
CA LEU A 50 -8.19 9.39 -4.68
C LEU A 50 -8.26 8.65 -6.03
N MET A 51 -7.13 8.08 -6.45
CA MET A 51 -7.03 7.33 -7.71
C MET A 51 -7.61 5.92 -7.61
N THR A 52 -7.27 5.23 -6.50
CA THR A 52 -7.75 3.89 -6.17
C THR A 52 -7.47 3.60 -4.70
N ASP A 53 -8.08 2.53 -4.20
CA ASP A 53 -7.86 1.99 -2.87
C ASP A 53 -7.59 0.48 -2.95
N SER A 54 -6.97 -0.07 -1.91
CA SER A 54 -6.78 -1.52 -1.78
C SER A 54 -6.73 -1.95 -0.33
N PHE A 55 -6.94 -3.22 -0.06
CA PHE A 55 -6.80 -3.81 1.25
C PHE A 55 -5.45 -4.51 1.39
N ALA A 56 -4.86 -4.38 2.58
CA ALA A 56 -3.62 -5.05 2.92
C ALA A 56 -3.57 -5.40 4.40
N SER A 57 -2.82 -6.44 4.71
CA SER A 57 -2.41 -6.76 6.07
C SER A 57 -0.91 -6.53 6.23
N TYR A 58 -0.52 -5.85 7.29
CA TYR A 58 0.88 -5.67 7.67
C TYR A 58 1.18 -6.51 8.90
N VAL A 59 2.25 -7.31 8.83
CA VAL A 59 2.85 -7.92 10.02
C VAL A 59 3.90 -6.95 10.53
N LEU A 60 3.64 -6.40 11.71
CA LEU A 60 4.55 -5.53 12.43
C LEU A 60 5.27 -6.35 13.50
N ARG A 61 6.57 -6.12 13.63
CA ARG A 61 7.37 -6.67 14.73
C ARG A 61 7.83 -5.54 15.64
N ARG A 62 7.79 -5.77 16.94
CA ARG A 62 8.38 -4.88 17.93
C ARG A 62 9.90 -5.01 17.88
N ASP A 63 10.58 -3.89 17.72
CA ASP A 63 12.02 -3.72 17.88
C ASP A 63 12.31 -2.75 19.03
N GLU A 64 13.58 -2.36 19.20
CA GLU A 64 14.02 -1.44 20.25
C GLU A 64 13.42 -0.03 20.11
N GLU A 65 13.04 0.37 18.89
CA GLU A 65 12.56 1.71 18.56
C GLU A 65 11.02 1.79 18.41
N GLY A 66 10.33 0.66 18.35
CA GLY A 66 8.88 0.58 18.26
C GLY A 66 8.36 -0.57 17.39
N LEU A 67 7.23 -0.37 16.73
CA LEU A 67 6.70 -1.33 15.77
C LEU A 67 7.25 -1.02 14.37
N ARG A 68 7.86 -2.00 13.72
CA ARG A 68 8.30 -1.91 12.32
C ARG A 68 7.52 -2.88 11.44
N ALA A 69 7.12 -2.42 10.26
CA ALA A 69 6.56 -3.29 9.24
C ALA A 69 7.62 -4.25 8.73
N HIS A 70 7.33 -5.55 8.82
CA HIS A 70 8.24 -6.60 8.37
C HIS A 70 7.72 -7.30 7.10
N LEU A 71 6.39 -7.47 7.01
CA LEU A 71 5.72 -8.04 5.85
C LEU A 71 4.47 -7.23 5.52
N CYS A 72 4.25 -7.00 4.23
CA CYS A 72 2.99 -6.54 3.69
C CYS A 72 2.39 -7.69 2.87
N VAL A 73 1.13 -8.02 3.15
CA VAL A 73 0.32 -8.99 2.41
C VAL A 73 -0.84 -8.24 1.76
N PRO A 74 -0.73 -7.88 0.47
CA PRO A 74 -1.84 -7.31 -0.27
C PRO A 74 -2.99 -8.32 -0.38
N ALA A 75 -4.22 -7.84 -0.30
CA ALA A 75 -5.41 -8.67 -0.49
C ALA A 75 -5.95 -8.59 -1.92
N ASP A 76 -5.98 -7.38 -2.50
CA ASP A 76 -6.61 -7.10 -3.80
C ASP A 76 -5.81 -6.12 -4.68
N ASP A 77 -4.51 -5.93 -4.39
CA ASP A 77 -3.69 -4.94 -5.10
C ASP A 77 -3.64 -5.15 -6.61
N ILE A 78 -3.47 -6.40 -7.05
CA ILE A 78 -3.31 -6.68 -8.48
C ILE A 78 -4.59 -6.27 -9.21
N GLU A 79 -5.76 -6.64 -8.68
CA GLU A 79 -7.04 -6.29 -9.31
C GLU A 79 -7.29 -4.78 -9.27
N LYS A 80 -7.02 -4.12 -8.14
CA LYS A 80 -7.23 -2.68 -7.97
C LYS A 80 -6.29 -1.83 -8.81
N LEU A 81 -5.03 -2.24 -8.94
CA LEU A 81 -4.04 -1.55 -9.76
C LEU A 81 -4.28 -1.82 -11.24
N GLN A 82 -4.67 -3.05 -11.64
CA GLN A 82 -5.08 -3.36 -13.02
C GLN A 82 -6.27 -2.53 -13.45
N ALA A 83 -7.33 -2.49 -12.64
CA ALA A 83 -8.49 -1.67 -12.94
C ALA A 83 -8.13 -0.17 -13.06
N LEU A 84 -7.15 0.31 -12.28
CA LEU A 84 -6.67 1.69 -12.41
C LEU A 84 -5.88 1.90 -13.70
N ALA A 85 -5.04 0.96 -14.10
CA ALA A 85 -4.26 1.06 -15.34
C ALA A 85 -5.16 1.02 -16.56
N ASP A 86 -6.16 0.14 -16.58
CA ASP A 86 -7.16 0.06 -17.66
C ASP A 86 -7.89 1.40 -17.81
N ARG A 87 -8.29 2.03 -16.69
CA ARG A 87 -8.89 3.38 -16.71
C ARG A 87 -7.96 4.46 -17.26
N LYS A 88 -6.65 4.29 -17.08
CA LYS A 88 -5.61 5.22 -17.56
C LYS A 88 -5.04 4.88 -18.93
N GLY A 89 -5.41 3.74 -19.52
CA GLY A 89 -4.82 3.24 -20.76
C GLY A 89 -3.32 2.90 -20.63
N VAL A 90 -2.90 2.39 -19.47
CA VAL A 90 -1.50 2.03 -19.18
C VAL A 90 -1.33 0.51 -19.14
N ASP A 91 -0.28 -0.03 -19.74
CA ASP A 91 0.10 -1.43 -19.55
C ASP A 91 0.96 -1.62 -18.29
N LEU A 92 0.44 -2.39 -17.35
CA LEU A 92 1.07 -2.72 -16.08
C LEU A 92 2.27 -3.66 -16.21
N PHE A 93 2.18 -4.69 -17.07
CA PHE A 93 3.05 -5.86 -17.06
C PHE A 93 3.98 -5.98 -18.28
N GLU A 94 3.94 -5.02 -19.21
CA GLU A 94 5.01 -4.83 -20.21
C GLU A 94 6.34 -4.32 -19.63
#